data_AF-A0A6B0UYP8-F1
#
_entry.id   AF-A0A6B0UYP8-F1
#
_cell.length_a   1.000
_cell.length_b   1.000
_cell.length_c   1.000
_cell.angle_alpha   90.00
_cell.angle_beta   90.00
_cell.angle_gamma   90.00
#
_symmetry.space_group_name_H-M   'P 1'
#
loop_
_entity.id
_entity.type
_entity.pdbx_description
1 polymer ?
#
loop_
_entity_poly.entity_id
_entity_poly.type
_entity_poly.pdbx_seq_one_letter_code
_entity_poly.pdbx_strand_id
1 'polypeptide(L)'
;MVSFSTTVALEVLHKNHILPTMQLPFFLSSGAHAVISYFTSPCRFILSNYSHTTSVSSMKSTLELPGLTLCRKYFHFCLFRKTFYANPILKDQLLFHASNISPRSNHECKVGMPTCDMNIYFDSFIPRTSNDWNHLPASIVSIHDATYFKMPTISSVSSTPPWRASKP
;
A
#
# COMPACT_ATOMS: atom_id res chain seq x y z
N MET A 1 34.53 42.49 40.76
CA MET A 1 34.36 42.88 39.34
C MET A 1 34.75 41.68 38.49
N VAL A 2 33.74 40.89 38.12
CA VAL A 2 33.90 39.56 37.52
C VAL A 2 33.82 39.72 36.01
N SER A 3 34.93 39.43 35.31
CA SER A 3 34.97 39.36 33.85
C SER A 3 34.46 37.98 33.42
N PHE A 4 33.28 37.92 32.81
CA PHE A 4 32.75 36.68 32.24
C PHE A 4 33.19 36.58 30.77
N SER A 5 34.03 35.56 30.58
CA SER A 5 34.62 35.07 29.34
C SER A 5 33.55 34.56 28.36
N THR A 6 33.90 34.54 27.08
CA THR A 6 33.10 34.24 25.87
C THR A 6 32.63 32.78 25.77
N THR A 7 32.04 32.24 26.83
CA THR A 7 31.59 30.83 26.90
C THR A 7 30.07 30.71 27.05
N VAL A 8 29.36 31.75 27.51
CA VAL A 8 27.91 31.70 27.74
C VAL A 8 27.08 31.88 26.45
N ALA A 9 27.67 32.38 25.36
CA ALA A 9 26.97 32.49 24.07
C ALA A 9 26.82 31.14 23.33
N LEU A 10 27.62 30.13 23.67
CA LEU A 10 27.57 28.81 23.04
C LEU A 10 26.65 27.82 23.77
N GLU A 11 26.23 28.13 25.00
CA GLU A 11 25.32 27.28 25.77
C GLU A 11 23.82 27.60 25.57
N VAL A 12 23.50 28.77 24.99
CA VAL A 12 22.11 29.17 24.72
C VAL A 12 21.62 28.78 23.31
N LEU A 13 22.54 28.49 22.39
CA LEU A 13 22.21 28.04 21.02
C LEU A 13 22.12 26.50 20.87
N HIS A 14 22.23 25.74 21.96
CA HIS A 14 22.00 24.28 21.98
C HIS A 14 20.59 23.89 22.47
N LYS A 15 19.68 24.86 22.64
CA LYS A 15 18.33 24.61 23.22
C LYS A 15 17.13 24.88 22.31
N ASN A 16 17.31 25.11 21.02
CA ASN A 16 16.21 25.39 20.07
C ASN A 16 16.23 24.49 18.82
N HIS A 17 16.24 23.18 19.00
CA HIS A 17 15.97 22.23 17.90
C HIS A 17 14.60 21.58 18.07
N ILE A 18 13.54 22.30 17.69
CA ILE A 18 12.25 21.71 17.35
C ILE A 18 11.75 22.41 16.07
N LEU A 19 12.00 21.75 14.94
CA LEU A 19 11.24 21.68 13.66
C LEU A 19 10.61 22.98 13.09
N PRO A 20 10.77 23.24 11.77
CA PRO A 20 10.15 22.35 10.79
C PRO A 20 11.05 22.03 9.59
N THR A 21 11.59 20.82 9.58
CA THR A 21 11.96 20.14 8.34
C THR A 21 10.70 19.54 7.71
N MET A 22 9.90 20.38 7.06
CA MET A 22 8.93 19.95 6.05
C MET A 22 9.62 19.89 4.68
N GLN A 23 10.65 19.04 4.60
CA GLN A 23 11.01 18.40 3.35
C GLN A 23 10.38 17.02 3.44
N LEU A 24 9.29 16.80 2.70
CA LEU A 24 8.81 15.47 2.35
C LEU A 24 9.88 14.80 1.48
N PRO A 25 10.57 13.73 1.91
CA PRO A 25 11.52 13.07 1.04
C PRO A 25 11.27 11.57 1.10
N PHE A 26 10.10 11.08 0.70
CA PHE A 26 9.94 9.62 0.69
C PHE A 26 8.86 9.05 -0.22
N PHE A 27 8.81 9.39 -1.51
CA PHE A 27 8.11 8.51 -2.47
C PHE A 27 8.70 8.42 -3.89
N LEU A 28 9.85 9.03 -4.18
CA LEU A 28 10.50 8.87 -5.47
C LEU A 28 11.94 8.36 -5.31
N SER A 29 12.10 7.04 -5.19
CA SER A 29 13.31 6.39 -5.69
C SER A 29 13.07 4.90 -5.93
N SER A 30 13.25 4.48 -7.19
CA SER A 30 13.60 3.12 -7.63
C SER A 30 12.56 1.98 -7.59
N GLY A 31 11.57 1.97 -6.69
CA GLY A 31 10.71 0.79 -6.52
C GLY A 31 9.66 0.51 -7.62
N ALA A 32 9.01 1.55 -8.15
CA ALA A 32 7.82 1.37 -8.99
C ALA A 32 8.13 0.81 -10.40
N HIS A 33 9.27 1.20 -10.99
CA HIS A 33 9.70 0.70 -12.30
C HIS A 33 10.21 -0.76 -12.23
N ALA A 34 10.85 -1.15 -11.13
CA ALA A 34 11.33 -2.52 -10.93
C ALA A 34 10.16 -3.52 -10.79
N VAL A 35 9.07 -3.14 -10.09
CA VAL A 35 7.95 -4.05 -9.80
C VAL A 35 7.10 -4.35 -11.05
N ILE A 36 6.96 -3.40 -11.98
CA ILE A 36 6.26 -3.64 -13.25
C ILE A 36 7.11 -4.54 -14.17
N SER A 37 8.44 -4.32 -14.22
CA SER A 37 9.37 -5.13 -15.00
C SER A 37 9.47 -6.58 -14.50
N TYR A 38 9.40 -6.79 -13.18
CA TYR A 38 9.48 -8.10 -12.54
C TYR A 38 8.41 -9.08 -13.04
N PHE A 39 7.25 -8.59 -13.49
CA PHE A 39 6.13 -9.44 -13.91
C PHE A 39 5.99 -9.64 -15.43
N THR A 40 6.55 -8.80 -16.29
CA THR A 40 6.34 -8.90 -17.75
C THR A 40 7.54 -9.48 -18.51
N SER A 41 8.76 -9.20 -18.04
CA SER A 41 10.00 -9.65 -18.66
C SER A 41 10.31 -11.15 -18.50
N PRO A 42 10.03 -11.83 -17.37
CA PRO A 42 10.43 -13.23 -17.22
C PRO A 42 9.63 -14.18 -18.12
N CYS A 43 8.38 -13.85 -18.47
CA CYS A 43 7.56 -14.74 -19.31
C CYS A 43 8.17 -14.94 -20.70
N ARG A 44 8.68 -13.86 -21.32
CA ARG A 44 9.35 -13.92 -22.62
C ARG A 44 10.65 -14.71 -22.56
N PHE A 45 11.39 -14.57 -21.45
CA PHE A 45 12.61 -15.34 -21.21
C PHE A 45 12.34 -16.83 -21.02
N ILE A 46 11.40 -17.19 -20.14
CA ILE A 46 11.07 -18.59 -19.82
C ILE A 46 10.56 -19.34 -21.06
N LEU A 47 9.67 -18.71 -21.83
CA LEU A 47 9.12 -19.29 -23.06
C LEU A 47 10.06 -19.14 -24.28
N SER A 48 11.21 -18.48 -24.12
CA SER A 48 12.08 -18.04 -25.22
C SER A 48 11.32 -17.36 -26.38
N ASN A 49 10.20 -16.69 -26.08
CA ASN A 49 9.29 -16.13 -27.06
C ASN A 49 9.35 -14.60 -27.03
N TYR A 50 10.07 -14.04 -28.00
CA TYR A 50 10.30 -12.60 -28.14
C TYR A 50 9.53 -11.98 -29.31
N SER A 51 8.55 -12.69 -29.88
CA SER A 51 7.77 -12.14 -30.99
C SER A 51 7.00 -10.89 -30.56
N HIS A 52 6.90 -9.93 -31.49
CA HIS A 52 6.16 -8.68 -31.31
C HIS A 52 4.64 -8.88 -31.35
N THR A 53 4.16 -9.96 -31.98
CA THR A 53 2.72 -10.26 -32.11
C THR A 53 2.20 -11.12 -30.96
N THR A 54 3.08 -11.67 -30.14
CA THR A 54 2.69 -12.52 -29.01
C THR A 54 2.39 -11.67 -27.78
N SER A 55 1.21 -11.90 -27.22
CA SER A 55 0.72 -11.18 -26.04
C SER A 55 1.36 -11.74 -24.76
N VAL A 56 1.95 -10.85 -23.96
CA VAL A 56 2.50 -11.21 -22.63
C VAL A 56 1.42 -11.78 -21.70
N SER A 57 0.17 -11.34 -21.83
CA SER A 57 -0.95 -11.89 -21.05
C SER A 57 -1.22 -13.35 -21.40
N SER A 58 -1.10 -13.72 -22.67
CA SER A 58 -1.22 -15.12 -23.12
C SER A 58 -0.03 -15.96 -22.64
N MET A 59 1.18 -15.41 -22.68
CA MET A 59 2.35 -16.08 -22.11
C MET A 59 2.20 -16.35 -20.61
N LYS A 60 1.63 -15.38 -19.88
CA LYS A 60 1.32 -15.55 -18.45
C LYS A 60 0.30 -16.66 -18.23
N SER A 61 -0.77 -16.72 -19.03
CA SER A 61 -1.73 -17.82 -18.89
C SER A 61 -1.11 -19.18 -19.18
N THR A 62 -0.20 -19.28 -20.15
CA THR A 62 0.53 -20.53 -20.42
C THR A 62 1.42 -20.96 -19.26
N LEU A 63 1.99 -20.01 -18.53
CA LEU A 63 2.84 -20.25 -17.36
C LEU A 63 2.05 -20.29 -16.04
N GLU A 64 0.71 -20.25 -16.10
CA GLU A 64 -0.17 -20.11 -14.93
C GLU A 64 0.20 -18.94 -14.00
N LEU A 65 0.81 -17.92 -14.59
CA LEU A 65 1.26 -16.74 -13.87
C LEU A 65 0.12 -15.74 -13.65
N PRO A 66 0.09 -15.11 -12.47
CA PRO A 66 -0.94 -14.16 -12.11
C PRO A 66 -0.89 -12.88 -12.97
N GLY A 67 -2.07 -12.37 -13.31
CA GLY A 67 -2.22 -11.14 -14.09
C GLY A 67 -1.75 -9.89 -13.34
N LEU A 68 -1.43 -8.84 -14.10
CA LEU A 68 -0.90 -7.57 -13.56
C LEU A 68 -1.84 -6.94 -12.52
N THR A 69 -3.16 -7.05 -12.73
CA THR A 69 -4.18 -6.52 -11.81
C THR A 69 -4.10 -7.18 -10.44
N LEU A 70 -3.94 -8.50 -10.38
CA LEU A 70 -3.82 -9.24 -9.13
C LEU A 70 -2.52 -8.86 -8.41
N CYS A 71 -1.42 -8.72 -9.15
CA CYS A 71 -0.13 -8.33 -8.61
C CYS A 71 -0.16 -6.92 -8.00
N ARG A 72 -0.80 -5.96 -8.69
CA ARG A 72 -1.01 -4.59 -8.16
C ARG A 72 -1.82 -4.61 -6.87
N LYS A 73 -2.91 -5.38 -6.82
CA LYS A 73 -3.71 -5.55 -5.60
C LYS A 73 -2.88 -6.15 -4.47
N TYR A 74 -2.13 -7.21 -4.73
CA TYR A 74 -1.24 -7.82 -3.75
C TYR A 74 -0.23 -6.81 -3.19
N PHE A 75 0.44 -6.05 -4.05
CA PHE A 75 1.37 -5.00 -3.63
C PHE A 75 0.68 -3.94 -2.77
N HIS A 76 -0.51 -3.50 -3.18
CA HIS A 76 -1.27 -2.53 -2.40
C HIS A 76 -1.55 -3.05 -0.99
N PHE A 77 -2.00 -4.31 -0.87
CA PHE A 77 -2.23 -4.91 0.44
C PHE A 77 -0.96 -5.09 1.26
N CYS A 78 0.16 -5.51 0.65
CA CYS A 78 1.44 -5.62 1.35
C CYS A 78 1.88 -4.27 1.93
N LEU A 79 1.76 -3.20 1.13
CA LEU A 79 2.08 -1.85 1.55
C LEU A 79 1.14 -1.40 2.66
N PHE A 80 -0.17 -1.59 2.48
CA PHE A 80 -1.20 -1.22 3.44
C PHE A 80 -1.04 -1.93 4.78
N ARG A 81 -0.76 -3.23 4.76
CA ARG A 81 -0.46 -4.05 5.93
C ARG A 81 0.78 -3.54 6.66
N LYS A 82 1.85 -3.20 5.92
CA LYS A 82 3.06 -2.62 6.50
C LYS A 82 2.78 -1.28 7.16
N THR A 83 1.99 -0.41 6.54
CA THR A 83 1.59 0.87 7.15
C THR A 83 0.71 0.66 8.38
N PHE A 84 -0.18 -0.35 8.37
CA PHE A 84 -1.10 -0.63 9.47
C PHE A 84 -0.41 -1.24 10.70
N TYR A 85 0.50 -2.20 10.54
CA TYR A 85 1.13 -2.91 11.66
C TYR A 85 2.51 -2.40 12.06
N ALA A 86 3.32 -1.90 11.11
CA ALA A 86 4.71 -1.57 11.42
C ALA A 86 4.90 -0.16 11.99
N ASN A 87 4.00 0.78 11.69
CA ASN A 87 4.16 2.19 12.06
C ASN A 87 2.86 2.80 12.59
N PRO A 88 2.65 2.88 13.92
CA PRO A 88 1.41 3.43 14.49
C PRO A 88 1.20 4.91 14.12
N ILE A 89 2.27 5.71 14.04
CA ILE A 89 2.20 7.13 13.66
C ILE A 89 1.66 7.28 12.22
N LEU A 90 2.19 6.50 11.28
CA LEU A 90 1.75 6.55 9.88
C LEU A 90 0.32 6.01 9.73
N LYS A 91 -0.05 4.99 10.52
CA LYS A 91 -1.42 4.50 10.58
C LYS A 91 -2.38 5.62 10.98
N ASP A 92 -2.12 6.32 12.07
CA ASP A 92 -3.04 7.34 12.59
C ASP A 92 -3.11 8.58 11.67
N GLN A 93 -2.05 8.88 10.92
CA GLN A 93 -2.02 10.00 9.97
C GLN A 93 -2.67 9.67 8.61
N LEU A 94 -2.53 8.44 8.12
CA LEU A 94 -2.98 8.07 6.77
C LEU A 94 -4.31 7.31 6.76
N LEU A 95 -4.61 6.58 7.84
CA LEU A 95 -5.77 5.70 7.94
C LEU A 95 -6.76 6.25 8.96
N PHE A 96 -8.02 6.29 8.55
CA PHE A 96 -9.09 6.72 9.44
C PHE A 96 -9.51 5.60 10.37
N HIS A 97 -9.85 5.93 11.61
CA HIS A 97 -10.47 4.98 12.52
C HIS A 97 -11.90 4.65 12.03
N ALA A 98 -12.29 3.37 12.09
CA ALA A 98 -13.64 2.95 11.74
C ALA A 98 -14.60 3.29 12.87
N SER A 99 -15.52 4.24 12.65
CA SER A 99 -16.53 4.63 13.66
C SER A 99 -17.57 3.54 13.93
N ASN A 100 -17.80 2.63 12.97
CA ASN A 100 -18.82 1.58 13.05
C ASN A 100 -18.25 0.21 12.69
N ILE A 101 -18.01 -0.62 13.71
CA ILE A 101 -17.58 -2.02 13.56
C ILE A 101 -18.70 -2.92 14.09
N SER A 102 -19.40 -3.62 13.18
CA SER A 102 -20.37 -4.65 13.54
C SER A 102 -19.66 -6.01 13.55
N PRO A 103 -19.65 -6.75 14.68
CA PRO A 103 -18.98 -8.05 14.77
C PRO A 103 -19.52 -9.09 13.77
N ARG A 104 -20.77 -8.91 13.30
CA ARG A 104 -21.42 -9.84 12.36
C ARG A 104 -21.01 -9.62 10.90
N SER A 105 -20.53 -8.43 10.56
CA SER A 105 -20.29 -8.02 9.17
C SER A 105 -18.87 -7.51 8.92
N ASN A 106 -18.16 -7.12 9.97
CA ASN A 106 -16.87 -6.47 9.88
C ASN A 106 -15.84 -7.25 10.72
N HIS A 107 -14.60 -7.25 10.26
CA HIS A 107 -13.47 -7.76 11.02
C HIS A 107 -12.87 -6.67 11.93
N GLU A 108 -12.10 -7.08 12.95
CA GLU A 108 -11.54 -6.18 13.97
C GLU A 108 -10.59 -5.12 13.40
N CYS A 109 -9.82 -5.46 12.36
CA CYS A 109 -8.89 -4.52 11.73
C CYS A 109 -9.53 -3.65 10.63
N LYS A 110 -10.84 -3.42 10.70
CA LYS A 110 -11.54 -2.56 9.74
C LYS A 110 -11.03 -1.12 9.85
N VAL A 111 -10.82 -0.47 8.71
CA VAL A 111 -10.41 0.93 8.61
C VAL A 111 -11.58 1.81 8.19
N GLY A 112 -11.54 3.08 8.62
CA GLY A 112 -12.48 4.10 8.18
C GLY A 112 -12.31 4.40 6.69
N MET A 113 -13.43 4.70 6.02
CA MET A 113 -13.42 5.09 4.61
C MET A 113 -13.31 6.61 4.51
N PRO A 114 -12.29 7.16 3.83
CA PRO A 114 -12.24 8.58 3.53
C PRO A 114 -13.39 8.95 2.59
N THR A 115 -14.12 10.01 2.94
CA THR A 115 -15.13 10.60 2.06
C THR A 115 -14.45 11.42 0.98
N CYS A 116 -14.81 11.19 -0.27
CA CYS A 116 -14.30 11.96 -1.40
C CYS A 116 -15.34 12.08 -2.50
N ASP A 117 -15.40 13.26 -3.12
CA ASP A 117 -16.42 13.58 -4.12
C ASP A 117 -15.96 13.26 -5.55
N MET A 118 -14.65 13.12 -5.76
CA MET A 118 -14.06 12.86 -7.07
C MET A 118 -13.64 11.40 -7.24
N ASN A 119 -14.04 10.79 -8.36
CA ASN A 119 -13.62 9.43 -8.73
C ASN A 119 -12.09 9.26 -8.75
N ILE A 120 -11.35 10.29 -9.18
CA ILE A 120 -9.87 10.27 -9.23
C ILE A 120 -9.30 10.07 -7.82
N TYR A 121 -9.88 10.73 -6.83
CA TYR A 121 -9.45 10.57 -5.45
C TYR A 121 -9.90 9.22 -4.89
N PHE A 122 -11.11 8.76 -5.22
CA PHE A 122 -11.60 7.44 -4.83
C PHE A 122 -10.71 6.29 -5.36
N ASP A 123 -10.18 6.43 -6.58
CA ASP A 123 -9.28 5.44 -7.18
C ASP A 123 -7.82 5.58 -6.73
N SER A 124 -7.49 6.58 -5.90
CA SER A 124 -6.17 6.73 -5.30
C SER A 124 -5.87 5.60 -4.30
N PHE A 125 -4.60 5.48 -3.89
CA PHE A 125 -4.12 4.34 -3.10
C PHE A 125 -4.91 4.13 -1.80
N ILE A 126 -5.14 5.19 -1.00
CA ILE A 126 -5.75 5.04 0.33
C ILE A 126 -7.23 4.66 0.25
N PRO A 127 -8.13 5.42 -0.41
CA PRO A 127 -9.57 5.08 -0.42
C PRO A 127 -9.82 3.72 -1.07
N ARG A 128 -9.15 3.44 -2.19
CA ARG A 128 -9.29 2.17 -2.89
C ARG A 128 -8.81 0.98 -2.08
N THR A 129 -7.63 1.07 -1.47
CA THR A 129 -7.06 -0.06 -0.72
C THR A 129 -7.76 -0.24 0.62
N SER A 130 -8.21 0.84 1.27
CA SER A 130 -9.07 0.77 2.46
C SER A 130 -10.40 0.06 2.16
N ASN A 131 -11.01 0.35 1.01
CA ASN A 131 -12.21 -0.36 0.57
C ASN A 131 -11.90 -1.85 0.39
N ASP A 132 -10.89 -2.17 -0.42
CA ASP A 132 -10.54 -3.56 -0.71
C ASP A 132 -10.15 -4.32 0.57
N TRP A 133 -9.46 -3.67 1.52
CA TRP A 133 -9.05 -4.22 2.81
C TRP A 133 -10.25 -4.57 3.69
N ASN A 134 -11.24 -3.67 3.77
CA ASN A 134 -12.44 -3.86 4.57
C ASN A 134 -13.34 -5.02 4.10
N HIS A 135 -13.15 -5.48 2.85
CA HIS A 135 -13.85 -6.64 2.29
C HIS A 135 -13.06 -7.94 2.43
N LEU A 136 -11.85 -7.90 2.97
CA LEU A 136 -11.08 -9.11 3.22
C LEU A 136 -11.66 -9.87 4.43
N PRO A 137 -11.65 -11.21 4.39
CA PRO A 137 -12.02 -12.00 5.55
C PRO A 137 -11.04 -11.77 6.70
N ALA A 138 -11.55 -11.83 7.93
CA ALA A 138 -10.77 -11.63 9.15
C ALA A 138 -9.51 -12.52 9.21
N SER A 139 -9.61 -13.76 8.70
CA SER A 139 -8.51 -14.73 8.69
C SER A 139 -7.27 -14.30 7.89
N ILE A 140 -7.46 -13.46 6.87
CA ILE A 140 -6.35 -12.94 6.05
C ILE A 140 -5.79 -11.68 6.69
N VAL A 141 -6.70 -10.83 7.19
CA VAL A 141 -6.35 -9.53 7.75
C VAL A 141 -5.58 -9.69 9.05
N SER A 142 -5.90 -10.70 9.88
CA SER A 142 -5.22 -11.00 11.13
C SER A 142 -3.78 -11.51 10.96
N ILE A 143 -3.30 -11.72 9.73
CA ILE A 143 -1.95 -12.23 9.48
C ILE A 143 -0.91 -11.10 9.69
N HIS A 144 -0.31 -11.09 10.87
CA HIS A 144 0.73 -10.13 11.25
C HIS A 144 2.08 -10.37 10.58
N ASP A 145 2.37 -11.60 10.16
CA ASP A 145 3.65 -11.94 9.53
C ASP A 145 3.56 -11.83 8.00
N ALA A 146 4.53 -11.10 7.41
CA ALA A 146 4.65 -10.93 5.97
C ALA A 146 4.83 -12.27 5.24
N THR A 147 5.47 -13.24 5.89
CA THR A 147 5.84 -14.50 5.25
C THR A 147 4.61 -15.33 4.87
N TYR A 148 3.55 -15.29 5.69
CA TYR A 148 2.30 -16.02 5.46
C TYR A 148 1.29 -15.26 4.57
N PHE A 149 1.53 -13.97 4.31
CA PHE A 149 0.67 -13.16 3.46
C PHE A 149 1.01 -13.38 1.97
N LYS A 150 0.39 -14.38 1.35
CA LYS A 150 0.64 -14.79 -0.05
C LYS A 150 -0.46 -14.36 -1.01
N MET A 151 -0.10 -14.16 -2.27
CA MET A 151 -1.01 -13.72 -3.33
C MET A 151 -2.17 -14.68 -3.65
N PRO A 152 -2.00 -16.02 -3.63
CA PRO A 152 -3.10 -16.96 -3.87
C PRO A 152 -4.26 -16.78 -2.88
N THR A 153 -3.93 -16.44 -1.62
CA THR A 153 -4.91 -16.18 -0.56
C THR A 153 -5.79 -14.97 -0.86
N ILE A 154 -5.29 -14.01 -1.66
CA ILE A 154 -6.02 -12.77 -2.00
C ILE A 154 -6.90 -12.98 -3.24
N SER A 155 -6.46 -13.80 -4.20
CA SER A 155 -7.25 -14.09 -5.40
C SER A 155 -8.56 -14.81 -5.12
N SER A 156 -8.64 -15.63 -4.07
CA SER A 156 -9.88 -16.30 -3.68
C SER A 156 -10.95 -15.34 -3.14
N VAL A 157 -10.55 -14.14 -2.72
CA VAL A 157 -11.44 -13.14 -2.10
C VAL A 157 -11.94 -12.11 -3.10
N SER A 158 -11.21 -11.88 -4.20
CA SER A 158 -11.57 -10.83 -5.16
C SER A 158 -12.68 -11.27 -6.12
N SER A 159 -13.92 -11.32 -5.64
CA SER A 159 -15.09 -11.11 -6.48
C SER A 159 -15.22 -9.61 -6.75
N THR A 160 -15.46 -9.23 -8.00
CA THR A 160 -15.77 -7.83 -8.39
C THR A 160 -16.91 -7.29 -7.52
N PRO A 161 -16.80 -6.08 -6.95
CA PRO A 161 -17.90 -5.51 -6.18
C PRO A 161 -19.15 -5.39 -7.07
N PRO A 162 -20.33 -5.85 -6.60
CA PRO A 162 -21.54 -5.93 -7.43
C PRO A 162 -21.97 -4.56 -8.00
N TRP A 163 -21.63 -3.44 -7.34
CA TRP A 163 -21.94 -2.09 -7.81
C TRP A 163 -20.98 -1.54 -8.88
N ARG A 164 -19.87 -2.23 -9.20
CA ARG A 164 -18.94 -1.83 -10.29
C ARG A 164 -19.32 -2.49 -11.62
N ALA A 165 -20.29 -3.40 -11.64
CA ALA A 165 -20.72 -4.13 -12.83
C ALA A 165 -21.73 -3.36 -13.72
N SER A 166 -22.10 -2.13 -13.36
CA SER A 166 -23.13 -1.37 -14.07
C SER A 166 -22.66 0.05 -14.42
N LYS A 167 -21.98 0.18 -15.56
CA LYS A 167 -22.21 1.31 -16.48
C LYS A 167 -22.14 0.79 -17.92
N PRO A 168 -23.17 1.03 -18.74
CA PRO A 168 -23.14 0.75 -20.17
C PRO A 168 -22.11 1.62 -20.90
#